data_AF-A0A9E3CBL9-F1
#
_entry.id   AF-A0A9E3CBL9-F1
#
_cell.length_a   1.000
_cell.length_b   1.000
_cell.length_c   1.000
_cell.angle_alpha   90.00
_cell.angle_beta   90.00
_cell.angle_gamma   90.00
#
_symmetry.space_group_name_H-M   'P 1'
#
loop_
_entity.id
_entity.type
_entity.pdbx_description
1 polymer ?
#
loop_
_entity_poly.entity_id
_entity_poly.type
_entity_poly.pdbx_seq_one_letter_code
_entity_poly.pdbx_strand_id
1 'polypeptide(L)'
;MSPKKFESVPLPSPESIDAARRAVVEFTGVDQAGPSYEARVFLNNPDAGPETPPTAEHGYAGSFHVYGYGLSPEGDPAGSARLPMRRSLVATDAVRRAAASGDAATVTVVPVLPGGGASAPDLLTADGVSIRAEDDGAPTPNP
;
A
#
# COMPACT_ATOMS: atom_id res chain seq x y z
N MET A 1 6.03 -11.69 13.93
CA MET A 1 4.76 -11.20 13.37
C MET A 1 5.12 -10.54 12.06
N SER A 2 4.59 -11.02 10.93
CA SER A 2 5.17 -10.70 9.62
C SER A 2 4.29 -9.73 8.86
N PRO A 3 4.86 -8.69 8.24
CA PRO A 3 4.13 -7.79 7.34
C PRO A 3 3.57 -8.56 6.15
N LYS A 4 2.55 -8.00 5.47
CA LYS A 4 2.13 -8.53 4.17
C LYS A 4 3.13 -8.08 3.12
N LYS A 5 3.67 -9.06 2.38
CA LYS A 5 4.66 -8.85 1.34
C LYS A 5 4.06 -9.19 -0.01
N PHE A 6 4.25 -8.31 -0.98
CA PHE A 6 3.98 -8.56 -2.38
C PHE A 6 5.32 -8.56 -3.11
N GLU A 7 5.68 -9.71 -3.66
CA GLU A 7 6.96 -9.90 -4.33
C GLU A 7 6.84 -9.56 -5.82
N SER A 8 7.95 -9.10 -6.41
CA SER A 8 8.13 -8.93 -7.86
C SER A 8 7.05 -8.09 -8.54
N VAL A 9 6.67 -6.96 -7.94
CA VAL A 9 5.77 -5.99 -8.56
C VAL A 9 6.53 -5.26 -9.65
N PRO A 10 6.12 -5.34 -10.93
CA PRO A 10 6.82 -4.65 -12.02
C PRO A 10 6.90 -3.15 -11.76
N LEU A 11 8.06 -2.56 -11.99
CA LEU A 11 8.25 -1.12 -11.96
C LEU A 11 8.09 -0.55 -13.37
N PRO A 12 7.55 0.67 -13.52
CA PRO A 12 7.68 1.42 -14.76
C PRO A 12 9.16 1.65 -15.07
N SER A 13 9.52 1.72 -16.35
CA SER A 13 10.91 2.00 -16.74
C SER A 13 11.36 3.37 -16.20
N PRO A 14 12.66 3.56 -15.88
CA PRO A 14 13.17 4.84 -15.38
C PRO A 14 12.80 6.02 -16.29
N GLU A 15 12.90 5.85 -17.61
CA GLU A 15 12.49 6.84 -18.61
C GLU A 15 11.00 7.23 -18.48
N SER A 16 10.11 6.27 -18.20
CA SER A 16 8.69 6.53 -18.03
C SER A 16 8.43 7.31 -16.74
N ILE A 17 9.20 7.03 -15.68
CA ILE A 17 9.06 7.73 -14.39
C ILE A 17 9.62 9.16 -14.47
N ASP A 18 10.68 9.36 -15.25
CA ASP A 18 11.27 10.69 -15.46
C ASP A 18 10.41 11.56 -16.36
N ALA A 19 9.75 10.97 -17.37
CA ALA A 19 8.76 11.66 -18.19
C ALA A 19 7.46 11.95 -17.41
N ALA A 20 7.09 11.08 -16.46
CA ALA A 20 5.84 11.19 -15.71
C ALA A 20 5.86 12.29 -14.64
N ARG A 21 4.69 12.90 -14.44
CA ARG A 21 4.48 13.89 -13.37
C ARG A 21 4.52 13.22 -11.99
N ARG A 22 4.01 12.00 -11.87
CA ARG A 22 4.02 11.23 -10.62
C ARG A 22 4.05 9.73 -10.86
N ALA A 23 4.45 8.98 -9.84
CA ALA A 23 4.22 7.54 -9.79
C ALA A 23 3.30 7.18 -8.62
N VAL A 24 2.45 6.18 -8.83
CA VAL A 24 1.42 5.74 -7.90
C VAL A 24 1.58 4.25 -7.62
N VAL A 25 1.51 3.89 -6.34
CA VAL A 25 1.29 2.51 -5.88
C VAL A 25 -0.21 2.34 -5.64
N GLU A 26 -0.84 1.48 -6.43
CA GLU A 26 -2.28 1.18 -6.34
C GLU A 26 -2.50 -0.18 -5.69
N PHE A 27 -3.33 -0.20 -4.66
CA PHE A 27 -3.81 -1.41 -3.99
C PHE A 27 -5.27 -1.65 -4.38
N THR A 28 -5.59 -2.87 -4.80
CA THR A 28 -6.96 -3.31 -5.12
C THR A 28 -7.41 -4.37 -4.12
N GLY A 29 -8.73 -4.50 -3.93
CA GLY A 29 -9.22 -5.54 -3.02
C GLY A 29 -9.05 -5.23 -1.55
N VAL A 30 -8.81 -3.97 -1.17
CA VAL A 30 -8.48 -3.64 0.22
C VAL A 30 -9.72 -3.85 1.08
N ASP A 31 -9.64 -4.82 1.99
CA ASP A 31 -10.69 -5.10 2.97
C ASP A 31 -10.68 -4.04 4.08
N GLN A 32 -11.87 -3.73 4.57
CA GLN A 32 -12.10 -2.79 5.68
C GLN A 32 -12.72 -3.49 6.89
N ALA A 33 -12.73 -4.82 6.91
CA ALA A 33 -13.05 -5.59 8.09
C ALA A 33 -12.07 -5.26 9.23
N GLY A 34 -12.59 -5.13 10.46
CA GLY A 34 -11.74 -4.99 11.65
C GLY A 34 -11.38 -3.56 12.04
N PRO A 35 -10.29 -3.35 12.80
CA PRO A 35 -9.93 -2.05 13.35
C PRO A 35 -9.37 -1.10 12.27
N SER A 36 -9.40 0.19 12.57
CA SER A 36 -8.70 1.19 11.76
C SER A 36 -7.19 1.11 11.96
N TYR A 37 -6.40 1.34 10.90
CA TYR A 37 -4.94 1.35 10.95
C TYR A 37 -4.31 2.27 9.88
N GLU A 38 -3.05 2.64 10.12
CA GLU A 38 -2.16 3.23 9.12
C GLU A 38 -1.44 2.09 8.37
N ALA A 39 -1.57 2.03 7.05
CA ALA A 39 -0.82 1.12 6.20
C ALA A 39 0.45 1.81 5.70
N ARG A 40 1.60 1.53 6.33
CA ARG A 40 2.91 2.05 5.90
C ARG A 40 3.46 1.18 4.78
N VAL A 41 3.90 1.80 3.70
CA VAL A 41 4.37 1.11 2.50
C VAL A 41 5.86 1.31 2.35
N PHE A 42 6.58 0.22 2.12
CA PHE A 42 8.02 0.20 1.88
C PHE A 42 8.33 -0.52 0.57
N LEU A 43 9.19 0.05 -0.25
CA LEU A 43 9.71 -0.56 -1.48
C LEU A 43 11.11 -1.11 -1.23
N ASN A 44 11.38 -2.31 -1.75
CA ASN A 44 12.67 -3.00 -1.67
C ASN A 44 13.20 -3.19 -0.25
N ASN A 45 12.31 -3.21 0.74
CA ASN A 45 12.62 -3.56 2.13
C ASN A 45 11.70 -4.71 2.58
N PRO A 46 12.06 -5.97 2.29
CA PRO A 46 11.25 -7.13 2.69
C PRO A 46 11.17 -7.30 4.21
N ASP A 47 12.09 -6.71 4.98
CA ASP A 47 12.18 -6.88 6.43
C ASP A 47 11.49 -5.75 7.20
N ALA A 48 10.82 -4.83 6.50
CA ALA A 48 10.10 -3.74 7.14
C ALA A 48 9.01 -4.26 8.10
N GLY A 49 9.03 -3.77 9.34
CA GLY A 49 8.08 -4.10 10.38
C GLY A 49 7.56 -2.85 11.10
N PRO A 50 6.76 -3.02 12.16
CA PRO A 50 6.13 -1.90 12.87
C PRO A 50 7.13 -0.86 13.41
N GLU A 51 8.31 -1.34 13.79
CA GLU A 51 9.41 -0.51 14.33
C GLU A 51 10.32 0.06 13.23
N THR A 52 10.11 -0.29 11.96
CA THR A 52 10.92 0.25 10.87
C THR A 52 10.66 1.74 10.72
N PRO A 53 11.71 2.60 10.79
CA PRO A 53 11.52 4.03 10.65
C PRO A 53 10.92 4.39 9.27
N PRO A 54 9.93 5.29 9.20
CA PRO A 54 9.30 5.71 7.95
C PRO A 54 10.19 6.72 7.21
N THR A 55 11.41 6.31 6.83
CA THR A 55 12.37 7.16 6.12
C THR A 55 12.76 6.58 4.77
N ALA A 56 13.29 7.44 3.91
CA ALA A 56 13.71 7.07 2.57
C ALA A 56 14.75 5.92 2.58
N GLU A 57 15.71 5.97 3.50
CA GLU A 57 16.80 4.99 3.64
C GLU A 57 16.26 3.58 3.94
N HIS A 58 15.12 3.50 4.61
CA HIS A 58 14.44 2.24 4.89
C HIS A 58 13.44 1.83 3.80
N GLY A 59 13.44 2.49 2.64
CA GLY A 59 12.55 2.20 1.53
C GLY A 59 11.14 2.77 1.69
N TYR A 60 10.91 3.66 2.65
CA TYR A 60 9.56 4.21 2.89
C TYR A 60 9.03 4.95 1.66
N ALA A 61 7.82 4.59 1.26
CA ALA A 61 7.10 5.14 0.11
C ALA A 61 5.92 6.03 0.50
N GLY A 62 5.53 6.01 1.78
CA GLY A 62 4.39 6.73 2.32
C GLY A 62 3.39 5.80 3.02
N SER A 63 2.24 6.33 3.38
CA SER A 63 1.18 5.57 4.05
C SER A 63 -0.21 6.02 3.63
N PHE A 64 -1.18 5.13 3.83
CA PHE A 64 -2.60 5.44 3.71
C PHE A 64 -3.36 4.89 4.91
N HIS A 65 -4.53 5.44 5.21
CA HIS A 65 -5.35 4.97 6.31
C HIS A 65 -6.46 4.05 5.81
N VAL A 66 -6.63 2.93 6.51
CA VAL A 66 -7.79 2.07 6.39
C VAL A 66 -8.68 2.34 7.60
N TYR A 67 -9.86 2.90 7.34
CA TYR A 67 -10.88 3.09 8.37
C TYR A 67 -11.74 1.83 8.38
N GLY A 68 -11.53 1.01 9.40
CA GLY A 68 -12.25 -0.24 9.58
C GLY A 68 -13.58 -0.02 10.28
N TYR A 69 -14.58 -0.83 9.93
CA TYR A 69 -15.93 -0.74 10.52
C TYR A 69 -16.04 -1.37 11.92
N GLY A 70 -14.94 -1.93 12.44
CA GLY A 70 -14.96 -2.80 13.61
C GLY A 70 -15.44 -4.22 13.28
N LEU A 71 -15.38 -5.11 14.27
CA LEU A 71 -16.04 -6.40 14.20
C LEU A 71 -17.39 -6.26 14.92
N SER A 72 -18.48 -6.70 14.30
CA SER A 72 -19.75 -6.84 15.02
C SER A 72 -19.55 -7.83 16.18
N PRO A 73 -20.07 -7.56 17.39
CA PRO A 73 -19.97 -8.48 18.52
C PRO A 73 -20.62 -9.85 18.25
N GLU A 74 -21.54 -9.92 17.29
CA GLU A 74 -22.22 -11.15 16.86
C GLU A 74 -21.45 -11.91 15.75
N GLY A 75 -20.24 -11.43 15.39
CA GLY A 75 -19.59 -11.78 14.14
C GLY A 75 -20.25 -11.05 12.97
N ASP A 76 -19.50 -10.89 11.88
CA ASP A 76 -20.09 -10.39 10.66
C ASP A 76 -21.01 -11.48 10.10
N PRO A 77 -22.33 -11.26 9.96
CA PRO A 77 -23.17 -12.22 9.26
C PRO A 77 -22.58 -12.39 7.86
N ALA A 78 -22.14 -13.61 7.55
CA ALA A 78 -21.54 -13.94 6.26
C ALA A 78 -22.44 -13.39 5.14
N GLY A 79 -22.00 -12.31 4.49
CA GLY A 79 -22.78 -11.67 3.42
C GLY A 79 -23.08 -10.18 3.57
N SER A 80 -22.54 -9.44 4.55
CA SER A 80 -22.41 -7.99 4.33
C SER A 80 -21.40 -7.78 3.19
N ALA A 81 -21.89 -7.54 1.97
CA ALA A 81 -21.07 -7.38 0.78
C ALA A 81 -20.23 -6.10 0.92
N ARG A 82 -19.10 -6.19 1.63
CA ARG A 82 -18.10 -5.14 1.68
C ARG A 82 -17.52 -5.03 0.29
N LEU A 83 -17.75 -3.89 -0.35
CA LEU A 83 -17.17 -3.64 -1.66
C LEU A 83 -15.66 -3.46 -1.46
N PRO A 84 -14.81 -4.31 -2.05
CA PRO A 84 -13.37 -4.15 -1.96
C PRO A 84 -12.94 -2.75 -2.40
N MET A 85 -12.11 -2.09 -1.60
CA MET A 85 -11.69 -0.72 -1.87
C MET A 85 -10.43 -0.69 -2.73
N ARG A 86 -10.32 0.39 -3.52
CA ARG A 86 -9.06 0.79 -4.14
C ARG A 86 -8.38 1.84 -3.28
N ARG A 87 -7.05 1.73 -3.11
CA ARG A 87 -6.22 2.72 -2.42
C ARG A 87 -5.05 3.10 -3.30
N SER A 88 -4.80 4.40 -3.43
CA SER A 88 -3.71 4.94 -4.24
C SER A 88 -2.76 5.73 -3.35
N LEU A 89 -1.47 5.46 -3.47
CA LEU A 89 -0.40 6.15 -2.78
C LEU A 89 0.52 6.81 -3.82
N VAL A 90 0.60 8.13 -3.81
CA VAL A 90 1.60 8.84 -4.62
C VAL A 90 2.96 8.62 -3.99
N ALA A 91 3.88 8.01 -4.74
CA ALA A 91 5.17 7.53 -4.23
C ALA A 91 6.31 7.80 -5.23
N THR A 92 6.25 8.90 -5.98
CA THR A 92 7.15 9.21 -7.09
C THR A 92 8.64 9.00 -6.75
N ASP A 93 9.13 9.62 -5.67
CA ASP A 93 10.55 9.55 -5.33
C ASP A 93 10.97 8.17 -4.82
N ALA A 94 10.06 7.41 -4.19
CA ALA A 94 10.33 6.04 -3.79
C ALA A 94 10.39 5.11 -5.00
N VAL A 95 9.48 5.28 -5.96
CA VAL A 95 9.45 4.50 -7.21
C VAL A 95 10.68 4.80 -8.07
N ARG A 96 11.10 6.07 -8.19
CA ARG A 96 12.37 6.44 -8.86
C ARG A 96 13.57 5.72 -8.27
N ARG A 97 13.70 5.73 -6.94
CA ARG A 97 14.81 5.05 -6.24
C ARG A 97 14.76 3.54 -6.42
N ALA A 98 13.57 2.94 -6.40
CA ALA A 98 13.41 1.52 -6.66
C ALA A 98 13.79 1.14 -8.09
N ALA A 99 13.36 1.93 -9.09
CA ALA A 99 13.64 1.69 -10.50
C ALA A 99 15.12 1.89 -10.85
N ALA A 100 15.83 2.75 -10.12
CA ALA A 100 17.29 2.85 -10.25
C ALA A 100 18.04 1.58 -9.81
N SER A 101 17.37 0.67 -9.09
CA SER A 101 17.95 -0.58 -8.57
C SER A 101 17.54 -1.83 -9.35
N GLY A 102 16.58 -1.73 -10.29
CA GLY A 102 16.09 -2.85 -11.10
C GLY A 102 14.68 -2.64 -11.66
N ASP A 103 14.16 -3.64 -12.37
CA ASP A 103 12.90 -3.55 -13.13
C ASP A 103 11.66 -3.98 -12.33
N ALA A 104 11.83 -4.43 -11.08
CA ALA A 104 10.75 -4.84 -10.20
C ALA A 104 11.06 -4.43 -8.76
N ALA A 105 10.00 -4.27 -7.95
CA ALA A 105 10.11 -3.98 -6.54
C ALA A 105 9.40 -5.02 -5.68
N THR A 106 9.95 -5.26 -4.50
CA THR A 106 9.19 -5.85 -3.39
C THR A 106 8.39 -4.74 -2.71
N VAL A 107 7.08 -4.93 -2.55
CA VAL A 107 6.21 -4.01 -1.80
C VAL A 107 5.87 -4.65 -0.48
N THR A 108 6.36 -4.06 0.61
CA THR A 108 6.04 -4.48 1.98
C THR A 108 5.06 -3.49 2.58
N VAL A 109 3.93 -3.99 3.09
CA VAL A 109 2.94 -3.15 3.77
C VAL A 109 2.85 -3.55 5.23
N VAL A 110 3.04 -2.56 6.09
CA VAL A 110 3.06 -2.69 7.54
C VAL A 110 1.85 -1.97 8.12
N PRO A 111 0.82 -2.70 8.61
CA PRO A 111 -0.29 -2.06 9.30
C PRO A 111 0.14 -1.63 10.71
N VAL A 112 -0.18 -0.40 11.09
CA VAL A 112 0.12 0.20 12.39
C VAL A 112 -1.17 0.70 13.04
N LEU A 113 -1.49 0.16 14.22
CA LEU A 113 -2.71 0.51 14.96
C LEU A 113 -2.57 1.87 15.67
N PRO A 114 -3.67 2.63 15.82
CA PRO A 114 -3.70 3.84 16.64
C PRO A 114 -3.25 3.54 18.08
N GLY A 115 -2.43 4.42 18.67
CA GLY A 115 -1.96 4.30 20.04
C GLY A 115 -0.64 3.54 20.23
N GLY A 116 -0.07 2.98 19.17
CA GLY A 116 1.20 2.25 19.23
C GLY A 116 1.04 0.88 19.89
N GLY A 117 1.07 -0.17 19.08
CA GLY A 117 0.86 -1.54 19.55
C GLY A 117 1.07 -2.55 18.43
N ALA A 118 1.13 -3.83 18.81
CA ALA A 118 1.39 -4.94 17.91
C ALA A 118 0.49 -4.89 16.67
N SER A 119 1.13 -4.78 15.50
CA SER A 119 0.51 -4.96 14.20
C SER A 119 -0.15 -6.34 14.12
N ALA A 120 -1.46 -6.41 13.90
CA ALA A 120 -2.09 -7.70 13.64
C ALA A 120 -1.78 -8.15 12.20
N PRO A 121 -1.17 -9.33 12.00
CA PRO A 121 -0.56 -9.77 10.75
C PRO A 121 -1.57 -9.97 9.61
N ASP A 122 -2.86 -10.02 9.94
CA ASP A 122 -3.95 -10.24 8.99
C ASP A 122 -4.86 -9.01 8.81
N LEU A 123 -4.44 -7.82 9.27
CA LEU A 123 -5.26 -6.61 9.14
C LEU A 123 -5.38 -6.11 7.70
N LEU A 124 -4.33 -6.31 6.90
CA LEU A 124 -4.34 -5.91 5.51
C LEU A 124 -4.65 -7.10 4.60
N THR A 125 -5.92 -7.23 4.26
CA THR A 125 -6.34 -8.00 3.10
C THR A 125 -6.40 -7.07 1.89
N ALA A 126 -5.79 -7.50 0.80
CA ALA A 126 -5.75 -6.82 -0.49
C ALA A 126 -5.54 -7.88 -1.55
N ASP A 127 -6.27 -7.78 -2.65
CA ASP A 127 -6.24 -8.73 -3.78
C ASP A 127 -5.01 -8.51 -4.65
N GLY A 128 -4.50 -7.27 -4.72
CA GLY A 128 -3.36 -6.96 -5.56
C GLY A 128 -2.72 -5.62 -5.26
N VAL A 129 -1.52 -5.45 -5.81
CA VAL A 129 -0.78 -4.19 -5.84
C VAL A 129 -0.17 -4.00 -7.22
N SER A 130 -0.15 -2.75 -7.70
CA SER A 130 0.54 -2.38 -8.93
C SER A 130 1.21 -1.02 -8.80
N ILE A 131 2.27 -0.79 -9.58
CA ILE A 131 2.98 0.49 -9.62
C ILE A 131 2.85 1.05 -11.03
N ARG A 132 2.45 2.32 -11.16
CA ARG A 132 2.26 2.99 -12.45
C ARG A 132 2.89 4.38 -12.44
N ALA A 133 3.45 4.76 -13.58
CA ALA A 133 3.80 6.14 -13.87
C ALA A 133 2.57 6.81 -14.50
N GLU A 134 2.21 8.00 -14.03
CA GLU A 134 1.04 8.75 -14.50
C GLU A 134 1.47 10.10 -15.08
N ASP A 135 1.13 10.29 -16.35
CA ASP A 135 1.01 11.60 -16.97
C ASP A 135 -0.38 12.17 -16.66
N ASP A 136 -0.50 13.50 -16.54
CA ASP A 136 -1.78 14.12 -16.15
C ASP A 136 -2.85 13.86 -17.23
N GLY A 137 -3.79 12.98 -16.92
CA GLY A 137 -4.85 12.54 -17.83
C GLY A 137 -6.23 12.80 -17.27
N ALA A 138 -6.65 14.08 -17.26
CA ALA A 138 -8.01 14.60 -17.01
C ALA A 138 -8.72 14.17 -15.70
N PRO A 139 -9.57 15.03 -15.12
CA PRO A 139 -10.46 14.58 -14.05
C PRO A 139 -11.32 13.42 -14.57
N THR A 140 -11.32 12.29 -13.87
CA THR A 140 -12.33 11.24 -14.05
C THR A 140 -13.70 11.91 -13.92
N PRO A 141 -14.58 11.90 -14.94
CA PRO A 141 -15.95 12.35 -14.74
C PRO A 141 -16.57 11.48 -13.66
N ASN A 142 -17.15 12.12 -12.65
CA ASN A 142 -17.92 11.41 -11.62
C ASN A 142 -19.06 10.63 -12.31
N PRO A 143 -19.37 9.40 -11.84
CA PRO A 143 -20.52 8.65 -12.32
C PRO A 143 -21.84 9.40 -12.11
#